data_AF-A0AAD5T3Y4-F1
#
_entry.id   AF-A0AAD5T3Y4-F1
#
_cell.length_a   1.000
_cell.length_b   1.000
_cell.length_c   1.000
_cell.angle_alpha   90.00
_cell.angle_beta   90.00
_cell.angle_gamma   90.00
#
_symmetry.space_group_name_H-M   'P 1'
#
loop_
_entity.id
_entity.type
_entity.pdbx_description
1 polymer ?
#
loop_
_entity_poly.entity_id
_entity_poly.type
_entity_poly.pdbx_seq_one_letter_code
_entity_poly.pdbx_strand_id
1 'polypeptide(L)'
;MRSKQKQRAKVIQGAMNYLQHATSEYMQLLYENLPKKGLKISMNSEEMTKKRGRKPIVGGPSRQEQMREAQRTHRERQRSYVHNLETEVETLKLQLSLSEGNLASANTRCLNLEQQVIQLQLALNAHTNSSQCLNCVTEKIKSGLLSQQLVAIDGAFTNFKLHIMNAFSSNNPIAKNISSGVDMAQSSVLSNPSPSLQNQLTMSNDSLTDIFDINSPLSQEILCGVNISRFMERNPPQYPLDSNFFDFGNKEFPSAAEVYGPLDIDFMKTGMMSLPSFQNYPDVGIAMDRVFSALVNSVTDKDLKRSLLNMSKAYNMVSFDMSPYEKKKCYELYILFIQKNIQHFV
;
A
#
# COMPACT_ATOMS: atom_id res chain seq x y z
N MET A 1 2.19 -2.31 -41.66
CA MET A 1 2.80 -2.69 -40.36
C MET A 1 4.02 -1.87 -39.93
N ARG A 2 4.98 -1.53 -40.80
CA ARG A 2 6.22 -0.80 -40.41
C ARG A 2 6.04 0.61 -39.80
N SER A 3 4.93 1.30 -40.10
CA SER A 3 4.64 2.63 -39.55
C SER A 3 4.35 2.61 -38.04
N LYS A 4 3.56 1.64 -37.55
CA LYS A 4 3.18 1.53 -36.13
C LYS A 4 4.38 1.19 -35.23
N GLN A 5 5.31 0.37 -35.71
CA GLN A 5 6.57 0.08 -34.99
C GLN A 5 7.45 1.33 -34.85
N LYS A 6 7.55 2.16 -35.89
CA LYS A 6 8.29 3.44 -35.81
C LYS A 6 7.65 4.41 -34.82
N GLN A 7 6.32 4.45 -34.74
CA GLN A 7 5.61 5.32 -33.80
C GLN A 7 5.81 4.84 -32.34
N ARG A 8 5.73 3.53 -32.08
CA ARG A 8 6.04 2.96 -30.75
C ARG A 8 7.49 3.23 -30.33
N ALA A 9 8.45 3.08 -31.24
CA ALA A 9 9.85 3.38 -30.97
C ALA A 9 10.07 4.86 -30.61
N LYS A 10 9.38 5.79 -31.27
CA LYS A 10 9.44 7.22 -30.93
C LYS A 10 8.88 7.53 -29.54
N VAL A 11 7.76 6.90 -29.16
CA VAL A 11 7.16 7.08 -27.83
C VAL A 11 8.08 6.54 -26.73
N ILE A 12 8.66 5.35 -26.94
CA ILE A 12 9.62 4.75 -26.00
C ILE A 12 10.86 5.62 -25.87
N GLN A 13 11.41 6.14 -26.97
CA GLN A 13 12.56 7.04 -26.95
C GLN A 13 12.25 8.35 -26.21
N GLY A 14 11.05 8.91 -26.40
CA GLY A 14 10.61 10.10 -25.67
C GLY A 14 10.52 9.87 -24.16
N ALA A 15 9.96 8.73 -23.74
CA ALA A 15 9.90 8.34 -22.33
C ALA A 15 11.29 8.13 -21.72
N MET A 16 12.21 7.51 -22.46
CA MET A 16 13.60 7.34 -22.02
C MET A 16 14.33 8.67 -21.83
N ASN A 17 14.18 9.61 -22.78
CA ASN A 17 14.79 10.94 -22.67
C ASN A 17 14.23 11.71 -21.46
N TYR A 18 12.92 11.61 -21.19
CA TYR A 18 12.29 12.23 -20.03
C TYR A 18 12.84 11.68 -18.71
N LEU A 19 12.96 10.35 -18.59
CA LEU A 19 13.54 9.71 -17.41
C LEU A 19 15.00 10.11 -17.19
N GLN A 20 15.79 10.24 -18.27
CA GLN A 20 17.17 10.68 -18.20
C GLN A 20 17.30 12.13 -17.72
N HIS A 21 16.38 13.02 -18.13
CA HIS A 21 16.34 14.39 -17.63
C HIS A 21 15.93 14.45 -16.15
N ALA A 22 14.88 13.73 -15.77
CA ALA A 22 14.38 13.71 -14.39
C ALA A 22 15.42 13.16 -13.40
N THR A 23 16.17 12.14 -13.81
CA THR A 23 17.28 11.59 -13.00
C THR A 23 18.45 12.56 -12.89
N SER A 24 18.75 13.33 -13.94
CA SER A 24 19.76 14.40 -13.89
C SER A 24 19.37 15.52 -12.92
N GLU A 25 18.12 16.01 -12.98
CA GLU A 25 17.63 17.05 -12.06
C GLU A 25 17.61 16.57 -10.61
N TYR A 26 17.18 15.32 -10.37
CA TYR A 26 17.19 14.74 -9.03
C TYR A 26 18.60 14.61 -8.46
N MET A 27 19.57 14.18 -9.27
CA MET A 27 20.97 14.12 -8.85
C MET A 27 21.53 15.53 -8.55
N GLN A 28 21.15 16.54 -9.32
CA GLN A 28 21.57 17.92 -9.08
C GLN A 28 21.00 18.47 -7.77
N LEU A 29 19.72 18.21 -7.48
CA LEU A 29 19.10 18.55 -6.20
C LEU A 29 19.75 17.84 -5.01
N LEU A 30 20.17 16.57 -5.17
CA LEU A 30 20.92 15.86 -4.15
C LEU A 30 22.30 16.50 -3.91
N TYR A 31 23.00 16.94 -4.96
CA TYR A 31 24.28 17.63 -4.82
C TYR A 31 24.15 19.01 -4.16
N GLU A 32 23.08 19.74 -4.44
CA GLU A 32 22.84 21.06 -3.84
C GLU A 32 22.41 20.97 -2.36
N ASN A 33 21.68 19.92 -1.98
CA ASN A 33 21.16 19.72 -0.62
C ASN A 33 22.06 18.85 0.27
N LEU A 34 23.14 18.29 -0.25
CA LEU A 34 24.15 17.65 0.60
C LEU A 34 24.68 18.69 1.58
N PRO A 35 24.53 18.48 2.91
CA PRO A 35 25.01 19.42 3.89
C PRO A 35 26.52 19.56 3.69
N LYS A 36 26.96 20.74 3.23
CA LYS A 36 28.36 21.14 3.17
C LYS A 36 28.89 21.19 4.60
N LYS A 37 29.09 20.03 5.22
CA LYS A 37 29.74 19.86 6.51
C LYS A 37 31.20 20.27 6.33
N GLY A 38 31.39 21.57 6.55
CA GLY A 38 32.63 22.30 6.79
C GLY A 38 33.96 21.58 6.55
N LEU A 39 34.52 21.78 5.36
CA LEU A 39 35.89 22.29 5.30
C LEU A 39 35.83 23.81 5.30
N LYS A 40 35.61 24.41 6.49
CA LYS A 40 36.10 25.77 6.73
C LYS A 40 37.62 25.64 6.91
N ILE A 41 38.36 25.55 5.79
CA ILE A 41 39.76 25.97 5.78
C ILE A 41 39.70 27.49 5.95
N SER A 42 39.66 27.92 7.19
CA SER A 42 39.84 29.32 7.59
C SER A 42 41.25 29.74 7.18
N MET A 43 41.43 30.19 5.95
CA MET A 43 42.57 31.00 5.53
C MET A 43 42.38 32.43 6.04
N ASN A 44 42.32 32.61 7.35
CA ASN A 44 42.60 33.90 7.97
C ASN A 44 44.03 33.86 8.45
N SER A 45 44.92 34.39 7.61
CA SER A 45 46.27 34.79 7.96
C SER A 45 46.19 36.03 8.87
N GLU A 46 45.77 35.85 10.11
CA GLU A 46 45.91 36.87 11.14
C GLU A 46 47.03 36.46 12.09
N GLU A 47 48.10 37.24 12.01
CA GLU A 47 49.17 37.44 12.98
C GLU A 47 49.15 36.56 14.24
N MET A 48 50.10 35.61 14.28
CA MET A 48 50.46 34.86 15.47
C MET A 48 50.98 35.79 16.57
N THR A 49 50.07 36.34 17.38
CA THR A 49 50.43 36.79 18.73
C THR A 49 50.73 35.54 19.56
N LYS A 50 52.01 35.35 19.86
CA LYS A 50 52.56 34.23 20.66
C LYS A 50 51.97 34.24 22.08
N LYS A 51 50.76 33.73 22.25
CA LYS A 51 50.18 33.46 23.58
C LYS A 51 50.98 32.33 24.22
N ARG A 52 51.71 32.67 25.28
CA ARG A 52 52.53 31.77 26.10
C ARG A 52 51.71 30.53 26.47
N GLY A 53 52.20 29.35 26.09
CA GLY A 53 51.51 28.07 26.27
C GLY A 53 51.05 27.86 27.71
N ARG A 54 49.78 27.49 27.88
CA ARG A 54 49.26 27.01 29.16
C ARG A 54 50.08 25.77 29.56
N LYS A 55 50.61 25.78 30.79
CA LYS A 55 51.30 24.63 31.37
C LYS A 55 50.37 23.40 31.30
N PRO A 56 50.88 22.22 30.94
CA PRO A 56 50.07 21.01 30.85
C PRO A 56 49.36 20.75 32.18
N ILE A 57 48.05 20.46 32.10
CA ILE A 57 47.22 20.11 33.24
C ILE A 57 47.76 18.79 33.79
N VAL A 58 48.42 18.84 34.95
CA VAL A 58 48.94 17.68 35.66
C VAL A 58 47.73 16.91 36.20
N GLY A 59 47.42 15.76 35.61
CA GLY A 59 46.30 14.90 36.03
C GLY A 59 45.42 14.32 34.92
N GLY A 60 45.66 14.67 33.64
CA GLY A 60 44.96 14.05 32.52
C GLY A 60 45.48 12.65 32.14
N PRO A 61 44.67 11.84 31.43
CA PRO A 61 45.08 10.54 30.93
C PRO A 61 46.31 10.67 30.03
N SER A 62 47.23 9.71 30.11
CA SER A 62 48.47 9.70 29.33
C SER A 62 48.15 9.79 27.84
N ARG A 63 48.99 10.48 27.04
CA ARG A 63 48.82 10.58 25.58
C ARG A 63 48.65 9.22 24.91
N GLN A 64 49.34 8.19 25.43
CA GLN A 64 49.24 6.82 24.93
C GLN A 64 47.87 6.18 25.24
N GLU A 65 47.24 6.55 26.35
CA GLU A 65 45.89 6.11 26.69
C GLU A 65 44.86 6.78 25.78
N GLN A 66 44.98 8.09 25.54
CA GLN A 66 44.13 8.82 24.59
C GLN A 66 44.21 8.25 23.18
N MET A 67 45.42 7.89 22.70
CA MET A 67 45.58 7.26 21.39
C MET A 67 44.94 5.87 21.31
N ARG A 68 45.05 5.06 22.37
CA ARG A 68 44.41 3.75 22.45
C ARG A 68 42.88 3.88 22.43
N GLU A 69 42.34 4.82 23.18
CA GLU A 69 40.91 5.07 23.24
C GLU A 69 40.38 5.59 21.91
N ALA A 70 41.05 6.55 21.28
CA ALA A 70 40.70 7.04 19.95
C ALA A 70 40.67 5.91 18.90
N GLN A 71 41.62 4.98 18.97
CA GLN A 71 41.66 3.82 18.07
C GLN A 71 40.50 2.84 18.34
N ARG A 72 40.12 2.64 19.60
CA ARG A 72 38.94 1.83 19.96
C ARG A 72 37.67 2.44 19.41
N THR A 73 37.44 3.72 19.67
CA THR A 73 36.26 4.44 19.15
C THR A 73 36.21 4.41 17.62
N HIS A 74 37.37 4.54 16.94
CA HIS A 74 37.43 4.42 15.49
C HIS A 74 37.00 3.03 15.00
N ARG A 75 37.52 1.96 15.61
CA ARG A 75 37.16 0.58 15.26
C ARG A 75 35.69 0.30 15.55
N GLU A 76 35.16 0.82 16.65
CA GLU A 76 33.75 0.71 17.01
C GLU A 76 32.84 1.40 15.98
N ARG A 77 33.16 2.64 15.59
CA ARG A 77 32.45 3.36 14.52
C ARG A 77 32.50 2.60 13.20
N GLN A 78 33.66 2.04 12.86
CA GLN A 78 33.80 1.25 11.63
C GLN A 78 32.95 -0.03 11.66
N ARG A 79 32.90 -0.74 12.80
CA ARG A 79 32.03 -1.90 12.99
C ARG A 79 30.55 -1.53 12.89
N SER A 80 30.14 -0.44 13.55
CA SER A 80 28.76 0.05 13.46
C SER A 80 28.39 0.45 12.04
N TYR A 81 29.29 1.10 11.29
CA TYR A 81 29.07 1.44 9.89
C TYR A 81 28.88 0.21 9.00
N VAL A 82 29.75 -0.80 9.14
CA VAL A 82 29.62 -2.07 8.39
C VAL A 82 28.30 -2.76 8.73
N HIS A 83 27.95 -2.83 10.01
CA HIS A 83 26.69 -3.43 10.45
C HIS A 83 25.45 -2.71 9.88
N ASN A 84 25.46 -1.37 9.87
CA ASN A 84 24.38 -0.58 9.28
C ASN A 84 24.25 -0.84 7.78
N LEU A 85 25.38 -0.93 7.05
CA LEU A 85 25.36 -1.29 5.63
C LEU A 85 24.83 -2.70 5.39
N GLU A 86 25.19 -3.67 6.24
CA GLU A 86 24.64 -5.04 6.14
C GLU A 86 23.13 -5.05 6.34
N THR A 87 22.63 -4.30 7.32
CA THR A 87 21.18 -4.15 7.58
C THR A 87 20.49 -3.46 6.40
N GLU A 88 21.08 -2.40 5.84
CA GLU A 88 20.53 -1.71 4.67
C GLU A 88 20.44 -2.65 3.46
N VAL A 89 21.49 -3.42 3.18
CA VAL A 89 21.48 -4.44 2.11
C VAL A 89 20.40 -5.50 2.33
N GLU A 90 20.18 -5.94 3.57
CA GLU A 90 19.11 -6.89 3.90
C GLU A 90 17.72 -6.29 3.67
N THR A 91 17.49 -5.04 4.09
CA THR A 91 16.21 -4.35 3.84
C THR A 91 15.95 -4.15 2.35
N LEU A 92 16.96 -3.78 1.56
CA LEU A 92 16.84 -3.63 0.11
C LEU A 92 16.54 -4.97 -0.57
N LYS A 93 17.13 -6.08 -0.11
CA LYS A 93 16.80 -7.43 -0.61
C LYS A 93 15.35 -7.80 -0.35
N LEU A 94 14.82 -7.49 0.84
CA LEU A 94 13.42 -7.72 1.17
C LEU A 94 12.48 -6.88 0.29
N GLN A 95 12.81 -5.60 0.06
CA GLN A 95 12.04 -4.73 -0.84
C GLN A 95 12.06 -5.23 -2.30
N LEU A 96 13.20 -5.74 -2.76
CA LEU A 96 13.35 -6.31 -4.10
C LEU A 96 12.48 -7.57 -4.25
N SER A 97 12.52 -8.49 -3.28
CA SER A 97 11.67 -9.68 -3.26
C SER A 97 10.18 -9.34 -3.27
N LEU A 98 9.75 -8.33 -2.47
CA LEU A 98 8.37 -7.85 -2.47
C LEU A 98 7.97 -7.29 -3.85
N SER A 99 8.86 -6.52 -4.48
CA SER A 99 8.62 -5.92 -5.79
C SER A 99 8.52 -6.98 -6.90
N GLU A 100 9.34 -8.03 -6.85
CA GLU A 100 9.26 -9.18 -7.76
C GLU A 100 7.91 -9.92 -7.61
N GLY A 101 7.44 -10.12 -6.37
CA GLY A 101 6.13 -10.70 -6.11
C GLY A 101 4.98 -9.86 -6.71
N ASN A 102 5.06 -8.53 -6.58
CA ASN A 102 4.11 -7.61 -7.16
C ASN A 102 4.12 -7.64 -8.71
N LEU A 103 5.31 -7.73 -9.31
CA LEU A 103 5.48 -7.85 -10.76
C LEU A 103 4.87 -9.17 -11.28
N ALA A 104 5.12 -10.28 -10.59
CA ALA A 104 4.54 -11.58 -10.92
C ALA A 104 3.00 -11.53 -10.87
N SER A 105 2.43 -10.95 -9.81
CA SER A 105 0.98 -10.75 -9.67
C SER A 105 0.39 -9.86 -10.77
N ALA A 106 1.09 -8.79 -11.16
CA ALA A 106 0.67 -7.93 -12.28
C ALA A 106 0.69 -8.69 -13.61
N ASN A 107 1.74 -9.48 -13.89
CA ASN A 107 1.84 -10.30 -15.10
C ASN A 107 0.71 -11.33 -15.20
N THR A 108 0.37 -12.01 -14.09
CA THR A 108 -0.78 -12.93 -14.06
C THR A 108 -2.09 -12.21 -14.38
N ARG A 109 -2.29 -10.99 -13.87
CA ARG A 109 -3.47 -10.17 -14.19
C ARG A 109 -3.53 -9.79 -15.67
N CYS A 110 -2.39 -9.40 -16.27
CA CYS A 110 -2.31 -9.11 -17.70
C CYS A 110 -2.68 -10.33 -18.55
N LEU A 111 -2.13 -11.51 -18.24
CA LEU A 111 -2.46 -12.75 -18.95
C LEU A 111 -3.95 -13.12 -18.83
N ASN A 112 -4.54 -12.95 -17.64
CA ASN A 112 -5.98 -13.19 -17.44
C ASN A 112 -6.84 -12.23 -18.28
N LEU A 113 -6.47 -10.95 -18.34
CA LEU A 113 -7.18 -9.96 -19.16
C LEU A 113 -7.04 -10.26 -20.66
N GLU A 114 -5.84 -10.65 -21.11
CA GLU A 114 -5.61 -11.08 -22.50
C GLU A 114 -6.49 -12.28 -22.86
N GLN A 115 -6.58 -13.27 -21.96
CA GLN A 115 -7.45 -14.43 -22.15
C GLN A 115 -8.94 -14.03 -22.22
N GLN A 116 -9.38 -13.08 -21.40
CA GLN A 116 -10.75 -12.55 -21.46
C GLN A 116 -11.04 -11.84 -22.77
N VAL A 117 -10.11 -11.03 -23.28
CA VAL A 117 -10.24 -10.36 -24.58
C VAL A 117 -10.36 -11.39 -25.70
N ILE A 118 -9.55 -12.46 -25.67
CA ILE A 118 -9.64 -13.55 -26.64
C ILE A 118 -11.01 -14.25 -26.56
N GLN A 119 -11.52 -14.55 -25.34
CA GLN A 119 -12.83 -15.16 -25.16
C GLN A 119 -13.97 -14.28 -25.68
N LEU A 120 -13.92 -12.97 -25.41
CA LEU A 120 -14.89 -12.01 -25.92
C LEU A 120 -14.85 -11.92 -27.45
N GLN A 121 -13.65 -11.93 -28.05
CA GLN A 121 -13.50 -11.93 -29.50
C GLN A 121 -14.10 -13.19 -30.14
N LEU A 122 -13.87 -14.36 -29.53
CA LEU A 122 -14.45 -15.63 -29.99
C LEU A 122 -15.98 -15.64 -29.86
N ALA A 123 -16.51 -15.13 -28.75
CA ALA A 123 -17.96 -14.99 -28.55
C ALA A 123 -18.58 -14.05 -29.60
N LEU A 124 -17.93 -12.93 -29.88
CA LEU A 124 -18.37 -11.98 -30.90
C LEU A 124 -18.41 -12.64 -32.29
N ASN A 125 -17.36 -13.38 -32.65
CA ASN A 125 -17.25 -14.09 -33.93
C ASN A 125 -18.25 -15.25 -34.05
N ALA A 126 -18.63 -15.90 -32.95
CA ALA A 126 -19.64 -16.96 -32.97
C ALA A 126 -21.06 -16.40 -33.25
N HIS A 127 -21.31 -15.15 -32.83
CA HIS A 127 -22.64 -14.53 -32.93
C HIS A 127 -22.93 -13.85 -34.26
N THR A 128 -21.94 -13.55 -35.11
CA THR A 128 -22.18 -13.03 -36.47
C THR A 128 -22.97 -14.01 -37.36
N ASN A 129 -23.05 -15.28 -36.97
CA ASN A 129 -23.78 -16.33 -37.69
C ASN A 129 -25.13 -16.72 -37.06
N SER A 130 -25.52 -16.13 -35.91
CA SER A 130 -26.77 -16.44 -35.22
C SER A 130 -27.62 -15.18 -35.09
N SER A 131 -28.91 -15.23 -35.46
CA SER A 131 -29.89 -14.13 -35.37
C SER A 131 -30.28 -13.74 -33.93
N GLN A 132 -29.35 -13.80 -32.99
CA GLN A 132 -29.58 -13.36 -31.62
C GLN A 132 -29.49 -11.82 -31.53
N CYS A 133 -30.43 -11.24 -30.81
CA CYS A 133 -30.54 -9.81 -30.57
C CYS A 133 -29.28 -9.24 -29.90
N LEU A 134 -28.73 -8.15 -30.46
CA LEU A 134 -27.56 -7.41 -29.96
C LEU A 134 -27.68 -6.99 -28.48
N ASN A 135 -28.89 -6.66 -28.01
CA ASN A 135 -29.11 -6.27 -26.61
C ASN A 135 -28.90 -7.44 -25.64
N CYS A 136 -29.30 -8.66 -26.01
CA CYS A 136 -29.09 -9.85 -25.18
C CYS A 136 -27.61 -10.19 -25.01
N VAL A 137 -26.81 -9.98 -26.07
CA VAL A 137 -25.35 -10.18 -26.04
C VAL A 137 -24.69 -9.12 -25.16
N THR A 138 -25.08 -7.85 -25.32
CA THR A 138 -24.52 -6.75 -24.53
C THR A 138 -24.81 -6.93 -23.03
N GLU A 139 -26.02 -7.35 -22.66
CA GLU A 139 -26.35 -7.64 -21.26
C GLU A 139 -25.57 -8.84 -20.69
N LYS A 140 -25.38 -9.90 -21.47
CA LYS A 140 -24.50 -11.02 -21.05
C LYS A 140 -23.07 -10.59 -20.81
N ILE A 141 -22.50 -9.75 -21.68
CA ILE A 141 -21.14 -9.23 -21.52
C ILE A 141 -21.05 -8.35 -20.27
N LYS A 142 -22.00 -7.42 -20.07
CA LYS A 142 -22.05 -6.57 -18.87
C LYS A 142 -22.14 -7.40 -17.59
N SER A 143 -23.02 -8.40 -17.55
CA SER A 143 -23.18 -9.29 -16.40
C SER A 143 -21.91 -10.10 -16.12
N GLY A 144 -21.23 -10.59 -17.16
CA GLY A 144 -19.96 -11.29 -17.02
C GLY A 144 -18.85 -10.40 -16.47
N LEU A 145 -18.73 -9.17 -16.99
CA LEU A 145 -17.75 -8.19 -16.55
C LEU A 145 -17.99 -7.75 -15.09
N LEU A 146 -19.25 -7.51 -14.72
CA LEU A 146 -19.64 -7.19 -13.34
C LEU A 146 -19.30 -8.32 -12.37
N SER A 147 -19.57 -9.58 -12.76
CA SER A 147 -19.23 -10.76 -11.95
C SER A 147 -17.72 -10.86 -11.71
N GLN A 148 -16.90 -10.68 -12.74
CA GLN A 148 -15.44 -10.67 -12.59
C GLN A 148 -14.93 -9.51 -11.74
N GLN A 149 -15.47 -8.30 -11.93
CA GLN A 149 -15.13 -7.16 -11.08
C GLN A 149 -15.44 -7.44 -9.62
N LEU A 150 -16.56 -8.11 -9.32
CA LEU A 150 -16.88 -8.50 -7.95
C LEU A 150 -15.91 -9.51 -7.37
N VAL A 151 -15.53 -10.55 -8.12
CA VAL A 151 -14.52 -11.51 -7.65
C VAL A 151 -13.19 -10.81 -7.36
N ALA A 152 -12.78 -9.84 -8.19
CA ALA A 152 -11.57 -9.06 -7.94
C ALA A 152 -11.69 -8.17 -6.70
N ILE A 153 -12.84 -7.52 -6.50
CA ILE A 153 -13.12 -6.68 -5.31
C ILE A 153 -13.17 -7.55 -4.05
N ASP A 154 -13.84 -8.71 -4.08
CA ASP A 154 -13.91 -9.64 -2.95
C ASP A 154 -12.52 -10.18 -2.58
N GLY A 155 -11.68 -10.47 -3.58
CA GLY A 155 -10.28 -10.84 -3.37
C GLY A 155 -9.46 -9.70 -2.73
N ALA A 156 -9.60 -8.47 -3.24
CA ALA A 156 -8.94 -7.29 -2.67
C ALA A 156 -9.41 -7.01 -1.23
N PHE A 157 -10.70 -7.16 -0.97
CA PHE A 157 -11.28 -6.99 0.36
C PHE A 157 -10.81 -8.06 1.34
N THR A 158 -10.69 -9.31 0.89
CA THR A 158 -10.14 -10.41 1.70
C THR A 158 -8.68 -10.15 2.06
N ASN A 159 -7.87 -9.70 1.10
CA ASN A 159 -6.47 -9.30 1.33
C ASN A 159 -6.37 -8.10 2.29
N PHE A 160 -7.24 -7.10 2.13
CA PHE A 160 -7.30 -5.96 3.01
C PHE A 160 -7.67 -6.36 4.44
N LYS A 161 -8.67 -7.25 4.60
CA LYS A 161 -9.06 -7.82 5.88
C LYS A 161 -7.90 -8.58 6.53
N LEU A 162 -7.16 -9.38 5.77
CA LEU A 162 -5.95 -10.06 6.25
C LEU A 162 -4.87 -9.07 6.69
N HIS A 163 -4.63 -8.01 5.91
CA HIS A 163 -3.65 -6.98 6.27
C HIS A 163 -4.03 -6.27 7.56
N ILE A 164 -5.31 -5.88 7.71
CA ILE A 164 -5.89 -5.35 8.94
C ILE A 164 -5.64 -6.32 10.11
N MET A 165 -5.99 -7.60 9.94
CA MET A 165 -5.83 -8.61 10.99
C MET A 165 -4.36 -8.84 11.37
N ASN A 166 -3.45 -8.80 10.41
CA ASN A 166 -2.00 -8.97 10.63
C ASN A 166 -1.38 -7.74 11.31
N ALA A 167 -1.71 -6.53 10.85
CA ALA A 167 -1.27 -5.28 11.48
C ALA A 167 -1.76 -5.20 12.94
N PHE A 168 -2.92 -5.78 13.24
CA PHE A 168 -3.45 -5.85 14.60
C PHE A 168 -2.92 -7.03 15.42
N SER A 169 -2.35 -8.06 14.81
CA SER A 169 -1.75 -9.22 15.51
C SER A 169 -0.28 -8.99 15.89
N SER A 170 0.45 -8.17 15.12
CA SER A 170 1.89 -7.93 15.32
C SER A 170 2.23 -7.08 16.55
N ASN A 171 1.25 -6.40 17.15
CA ASN A 171 1.44 -5.52 18.33
C ASN A 171 1.18 -6.21 19.67
N ASN A 172 1.14 -7.55 19.73
CA ASN A 172 1.00 -8.28 20.98
C ASN A 172 2.39 -8.75 21.47
N PRO A 173 3.04 -8.05 22.43
CA PRO A 173 4.40 -8.38 22.89
C PRO A 173 4.49 -9.76 23.56
N ILE A 174 3.36 -10.37 23.92
CA ILE A 174 3.28 -11.69 24.55
C ILE A 174 3.54 -12.82 23.54
N ALA A 175 3.26 -12.63 22.25
CA ALA A 175 3.45 -13.67 21.23
C ALA A 175 4.91 -13.86 20.80
N LYS A 176 5.78 -12.87 21.00
CA LYS A 176 7.20 -12.94 20.60
C LYS A 176 8.06 -13.81 21.52
N ASN A 177 7.61 -14.16 22.73
CA ASN A 177 8.38 -14.97 23.67
C ASN A 177 8.10 -16.49 23.60
N ILE A 178 7.18 -16.95 22.75
CA ILE A 178 6.81 -18.37 22.70
C ILE A 178 7.34 -19.08 21.43
N SER A 179 7.80 -18.36 20.40
CA SER A 179 8.22 -18.99 19.14
C SER A 179 9.70 -19.38 19.03
N SER A 180 10.49 -19.33 20.10
CA SER A 180 11.92 -19.71 20.06
C SER A 180 12.21 -21.13 20.56
N GLY A 181 11.23 -22.03 20.56
CA GLY A 181 11.41 -23.31 21.27
C GLY A 181 10.55 -24.48 20.80
N VAL A 182 10.36 -24.69 19.50
CA VAL A 182 9.98 -26.03 18.98
C VAL A 182 10.51 -26.19 17.55
N ASP A 183 11.76 -26.64 17.40
CA ASP A 183 12.24 -27.29 16.18
C ASP A 183 12.27 -28.81 16.45
N MET A 184 11.35 -29.57 15.85
CA MET A 184 11.66 -30.87 15.21
C MET A 184 10.39 -31.57 14.69
N ALA A 185 10.50 -31.96 13.41
CA ALA A 185 9.88 -33.08 12.74
C ALA A 185 8.55 -32.89 11.97
N GLN A 186 8.55 -33.53 10.79
CA GLN A 186 7.44 -33.91 9.89
C GLN A 186 6.98 -32.82 8.89
N SER A 187 6.66 -33.10 7.63
CA SER A 187 6.81 -34.24 6.73
C SER A 187 6.48 -33.71 5.32
N SER A 188 7.23 -34.11 4.30
CA SER A 188 7.06 -33.68 2.91
C SER A 188 6.26 -34.71 2.12
N VAL A 189 5.04 -34.38 1.66
CA VAL A 189 4.23 -35.22 0.76
C VAL A 189 3.33 -34.35 -0.14
N LEU A 190 3.47 -34.54 -1.48
CA LEU A 190 2.52 -34.29 -2.61
C LEU A 190 2.10 -32.82 -2.89
N SER A 191 1.88 -32.33 -4.12
CA SER A 191 1.86 -32.88 -5.49
C SER A 191 1.69 -31.72 -6.49
N ASN A 192 2.38 -31.79 -7.64
CA ASN A 192 2.16 -30.93 -8.82
C ASN A 192 0.96 -31.41 -9.65
N PRO A 193 0.20 -30.51 -10.29
CA PRO A 193 -0.52 -30.84 -11.52
C PRO A 193 0.10 -30.16 -12.75
N SER A 194 0.38 -30.97 -13.78
CA SER A 194 0.74 -30.55 -15.14
C SER A 194 -0.47 -29.97 -15.89
N PRO A 195 -0.28 -29.03 -16.83
CA PRO A 195 -1.23 -28.77 -17.90
C PRO A 195 -0.71 -29.33 -19.24
N SER A 196 -1.58 -30.04 -19.97
CA SER A 196 -1.36 -30.49 -21.34
C SER A 196 -2.44 -29.94 -22.29
N LEU A 197 -2.04 -29.83 -23.56
CA LEU A 197 -2.85 -29.74 -24.78
C LEU A 197 -3.42 -28.37 -25.20
N GLN A 198 -2.53 -27.55 -25.76
CA GLN A 198 -2.43 -27.29 -27.21
C GLN A 198 -3.68 -27.60 -28.07
N ASN A 199 -4.23 -26.56 -28.70
CA ASN A 199 -4.80 -26.67 -30.04
C ASN A 199 -4.62 -25.37 -30.82
N GLN A 200 -4.03 -25.54 -32.00
CA GLN A 200 -3.74 -24.53 -33.02
C GLN A 200 -5.01 -24.23 -33.82
N LEU A 201 -5.33 -22.95 -34.02
CA LEU A 201 -6.10 -22.50 -35.17
C LEU A 201 -5.51 -21.15 -35.62
N THR A 202 -4.70 -21.24 -36.67
CA THR A 202 -4.25 -20.11 -37.49
C THR A 202 -5.39 -19.66 -38.38
N MET A 203 -5.91 -18.45 -38.17
CA MET A 203 -6.62 -17.69 -39.18
C MET A 203 -6.19 -16.22 -39.09
N SER A 204 -5.70 -15.74 -40.22
CA SER A 204 -5.32 -14.36 -40.51
C SER A 204 -6.51 -13.42 -40.36
N ASN A 205 -6.35 -12.35 -39.56
CA ASN A 205 -7.30 -11.25 -39.49
C ASN A 205 -6.62 -9.94 -39.90
N ASP A 206 -7.07 -9.43 -41.04
CA ASP A 206 -6.88 -8.04 -41.42
C ASP A 206 -7.71 -7.11 -40.52
N SER A 207 -7.11 -5.94 -40.34
CA SER A 207 -7.49 -4.77 -39.55
C SER A 207 -8.96 -4.34 -39.66
N LEU A 208 -9.61 -4.09 -38.50
CA LEU A 208 -10.65 -3.06 -38.36
C LEU A 208 -10.95 -2.73 -36.87
N THR A 209 -11.28 -1.45 -36.61
CA THR A 209 -11.77 -0.79 -35.37
C THR A 209 -10.68 -0.46 -34.32
N ASP A 210 -10.41 0.78 -33.88
CA ASP A 210 -11.14 2.06 -33.82
C ASP A 210 -12.57 1.93 -33.32
N ILE A 211 -12.77 2.36 -32.07
CA ILE A 211 -13.99 2.59 -31.27
C ILE A 211 -13.82 1.86 -29.93
N PHE A 212 -13.35 2.58 -28.90
CA PHE A 212 -13.87 2.61 -27.53
C PHE A 212 -12.91 3.46 -26.69
N ASP A 213 -13.32 4.71 -26.45
CA ASP A 213 -12.67 5.64 -25.54
C ASP A 213 -13.21 5.34 -24.12
N ILE A 214 -12.47 4.54 -23.35
CA ILE A 214 -12.78 4.22 -21.94
C ILE A 214 -11.87 5.06 -21.05
N ASN A 215 -12.10 6.38 -21.04
CA ASN A 215 -11.40 7.31 -20.17
C ASN A 215 -12.34 7.87 -19.09
N SER A 216 -12.77 7.00 -18.16
CA SER A 216 -13.33 7.46 -16.88
C SER A 216 -12.25 7.37 -15.80
N PRO A 217 -11.73 8.49 -15.28
CA PRO A 217 -10.59 8.52 -14.36
C PRO A 217 -10.88 7.84 -13.01
N LEU A 218 -12.15 7.69 -12.61
CA LEU A 218 -12.54 7.11 -11.32
C LEU A 218 -12.39 5.57 -11.29
N SER A 219 -12.41 4.90 -12.44
CA SER A 219 -12.27 3.43 -12.52
C SER A 219 -10.82 2.97 -12.42
N GLN A 220 -9.85 3.84 -12.74
CA GLN A 220 -8.43 3.53 -12.74
C GLN A 220 -7.83 3.53 -11.33
N GLU A 221 -8.31 4.40 -10.43
CA GLU A 221 -7.87 4.45 -9.03
C GLU A 221 -8.38 3.24 -8.21
N ILE A 222 -9.56 2.70 -8.53
CA ILE A 222 -10.11 1.53 -7.82
C ILE A 222 -9.45 0.23 -8.29
N LEU A 223 -9.04 0.12 -9.56
CA LEU A 223 -8.30 -1.05 -10.07
C LEU A 223 -6.86 -1.12 -9.53
N CYS A 224 -6.27 0.03 -9.21
CA CYS A 224 -4.97 0.15 -8.56
C CYS A 224 -5.18 0.14 -7.04
N GLY A 225 -5.69 -0.98 -6.50
CA GLY A 225 -6.10 -1.14 -5.11
C GLY A 225 -5.40 -0.18 -4.15
N VAL A 226 -6.19 0.67 -3.49
CA VAL A 226 -5.74 1.69 -2.53
C VAL A 226 -4.77 1.03 -1.57
N ASN A 227 -3.48 1.22 -1.82
CA ASN A 227 -2.43 0.73 -0.94
C ASN A 227 -2.41 1.69 0.24
N ILE A 228 -3.19 1.35 1.27
CA ILE A 228 -3.38 2.15 2.48
C ILE A 228 -2.03 2.46 3.13
N SER A 229 -1.05 1.55 3.01
CA SER A 229 0.33 1.79 3.44
C SER A 229 0.99 2.94 2.66
N ARG A 230 0.80 3.01 1.33
CA ARG A 230 1.27 4.16 0.50
C ARG A 230 0.51 5.45 0.78
N PHE A 231 -0.78 5.38 1.10
CA PHE A 231 -1.57 6.56 1.47
C PHE A 231 -1.10 7.12 2.82
N MET A 232 -0.83 6.26 3.80
CA MET A 232 -0.22 6.64 5.08
C MET A 232 1.20 7.20 4.91
N GLU A 233 2.01 6.65 3.99
CA GLU A 233 3.34 7.20 3.66
C GLU A 233 3.27 8.58 3.01
N ARG A 234 2.25 8.86 2.18
CA ARG A 234 2.11 10.15 1.47
C ARG A 234 1.52 11.25 2.33
N ASN A 235 0.73 10.91 3.34
CA ASN A 235 0.10 11.86 4.25
C ASN A 235 0.47 11.53 5.71
N PRO A 236 1.76 11.63 6.10
CA PRO A 236 2.11 11.49 7.49
C PRO A 236 1.36 12.57 8.29
N PRO A 237 0.78 12.24 9.46
CA PRO A 237 0.10 13.24 10.28
C PRO A 237 1.05 14.40 10.56
N GLN A 238 0.68 15.59 10.07
CA GLN A 238 1.47 16.80 10.27
C GLN A 238 1.20 17.31 11.67
N TYR A 239 1.95 16.82 12.65
CA TYR A 239 1.99 17.44 13.96
C TYR A 239 2.87 18.69 13.89
N PRO A 240 2.40 19.87 14.36
CA PRO A 240 3.30 20.97 14.65
C PRO A 240 4.25 20.52 15.77
N LEU A 241 5.47 20.15 15.38
CA LEU A 241 6.55 19.83 16.31
C LEU A 241 7.05 21.12 16.95
N ASP A 242 6.27 21.70 17.85
CA ASP A 242 6.74 22.81 18.65
C ASP A 242 7.65 22.25 19.76
N SER A 243 8.95 22.49 19.61
CA SER A 243 10.03 21.90 20.42
C SER A 243 9.98 22.22 21.93
N ASN A 244 9.04 23.08 22.35
CA ASN A 244 8.82 23.46 23.74
C ASN A 244 7.71 22.66 24.45
N PHE A 245 7.11 21.64 23.81
CA PHE A 245 5.93 20.94 24.33
C PHE A 245 6.24 19.72 25.24
N PHE A 246 7.52 19.37 25.47
CA PHE A 246 7.91 18.17 26.24
C PHE A 246 8.06 18.40 27.75
N ASP A 247 7.13 19.13 28.37
CA ASP A 247 6.97 19.13 29.84
C ASP A 247 5.61 18.50 30.20
N PHE A 248 5.50 17.19 29.98
CA PHE A 248 4.29 16.41 30.24
C PHE A 248 4.26 15.94 31.71
N GLY A 249 3.90 16.84 32.61
CA GLY A 249 3.42 16.43 33.93
C GLY A 249 2.08 15.71 33.78
N ASN A 250 2.06 14.37 33.79
CA ASN A 250 0.87 13.47 33.91
C ASN A 250 -0.44 13.87 33.19
N LYS A 251 -0.41 14.72 32.17
CA LYS A 251 -1.59 15.05 31.39
C LYS A 251 -1.84 13.90 30.44
N GLU A 252 -2.95 13.21 30.65
CA GLU A 252 -3.47 12.18 29.75
C GLU A 252 -3.44 12.72 28.32
N PHE A 253 -2.91 11.93 27.39
CA PHE A 253 -2.88 12.32 25.99
C PHE A 253 -4.33 12.54 25.51
N PRO A 254 -4.61 13.62 24.77
CA PRO A 254 -5.95 13.87 24.27
C PRO A 254 -6.40 12.69 23.40
N SER A 255 -7.66 12.29 23.56
CA SER A 255 -8.18 11.15 22.81
C SER A 255 -8.25 11.48 21.31
N ALA A 256 -8.20 10.48 20.43
CA ALA A 256 -8.33 10.71 18.99
C ALA A 256 -9.62 11.46 18.63
N ALA A 257 -10.69 11.29 19.41
CA ALA A 257 -11.94 12.04 19.23
C ALA A 257 -11.81 13.53 19.59
N GLU A 258 -10.95 13.90 20.53
CA GLU A 258 -10.66 15.28 20.87
C GLU A 258 -9.76 15.96 19.83
N VAL A 259 -8.83 15.21 19.23
CA VAL A 259 -7.89 15.75 18.24
C VAL A 259 -8.52 15.87 16.85
N TYR A 260 -9.26 14.86 16.42
CA TYR A 260 -9.77 14.75 15.03
C TYR A 260 -11.29 14.93 14.92
N GLY A 261 -12.01 15.01 16.05
CA GLY A 261 -13.47 15.09 16.09
C GLY A 261 -14.16 13.72 16.19
N PRO A 262 -15.49 13.66 16.12
CA PRO A 262 -16.20 12.38 16.09
C PRO A 262 -16.02 11.66 14.75
N LEU A 263 -16.07 10.33 14.78
CA LEU A 263 -16.06 9.50 13.57
C LEU A 263 -17.21 9.88 12.63
N ASP A 264 -16.94 10.00 11.33
CA ASP A 264 -17.95 10.32 10.29
C ASP A 264 -18.81 9.08 9.96
N ILE A 265 -19.64 8.70 10.93
CA ILE A 265 -20.52 7.54 10.89
C ILE A 265 -21.79 7.84 10.10
N ASP A 266 -22.29 9.07 10.17
CA ASP A 266 -23.53 9.47 9.51
C ASP A 266 -23.42 9.37 7.99
N PHE A 267 -22.24 9.67 7.42
CA PHE A 267 -21.96 9.43 6.01
C PHE A 267 -22.15 7.95 5.63
N MET A 268 -21.54 7.05 6.40
CA MET A 268 -21.61 5.61 6.14
C MET A 268 -23.03 5.07 6.32
N LYS A 269 -23.71 5.48 7.39
CA LYS A 269 -25.10 5.11 7.67
C LYS A 269 -26.03 5.58 6.54
N THR A 270 -25.94 6.85 6.15
CA THR A 270 -26.77 7.42 5.07
C THR A 270 -26.50 6.72 3.74
N GLY A 271 -25.22 6.48 3.41
CA GLY A 271 -24.83 5.74 2.21
C GLY A 271 -25.39 4.33 2.19
N MET A 272 -25.28 3.59 3.29
CA MET A 272 -25.78 2.21 3.39
C MET A 272 -27.30 2.15 3.30
N MET A 273 -28.02 3.05 4.00
CA MET A 273 -29.49 3.10 3.99
C MET A 273 -30.07 3.58 2.65
N SER A 274 -29.25 4.21 1.79
CA SER A 274 -29.66 4.57 0.43
C SER A 274 -29.79 3.36 -0.51
N LEU A 275 -29.23 2.20 -0.14
CA LEU A 275 -29.26 1.00 -0.96
C LEU A 275 -30.61 0.27 -0.82
N PRO A 276 -31.28 -0.08 -1.93
CA PRO A 276 -32.58 -0.76 -1.91
C PRO A 276 -32.62 -2.02 -1.04
N SER A 277 -31.55 -2.83 -1.06
CA SER A 277 -31.43 -4.02 -0.23
C SER A 277 -31.58 -3.68 1.25
N PHE A 278 -30.99 -2.60 1.75
CA PHE A 278 -31.06 -2.23 3.17
C PHE A 278 -32.43 -1.68 3.58
N GLN A 279 -33.20 -1.14 2.64
CA GLN A 279 -34.54 -0.61 2.92
C GLN A 279 -35.53 -1.71 3.31
N ASN A 280 -35.31 -2.93 2.82
CA ASN A 280 -36.21 -4.07 3.06
C ASN A 280 -35.88 -4.84 4.36
N TYR A 281 -34.73 -4.59 4.99
CA TYR A 281 -34.32 -5.28 6.22
C TYR A 281 -34.13 -4.28 7.38
N PRO A 282 -35.20 -3.95 8.13
CA PRO A 282 -35.11 -3.01 9.25
C PRO A 282 -34.14 -3.49 10.34
N ASP A 283 -34.01 -4.81 10.52
CA ASP A 283 -33.08 -5.43 11.45
C ASP A 283 -31.62 -5.09 11.14
N VAL A 284 -31.29 -4.89 9.87
CA VAL A 284 -29.94 -4.52 9.44
C VAL A 284 -29.64 -3.08 9.81
N GLY A 285 -30.62 -2.17 9.66
CA GLY A 285 -30.51 -0.80 10.15
C GLY A 285 -30.25 -0.76 11.66
N ILE A 286 -30.99 -1.56 12.43
CA ILE A 286 -30.81 -1.69 13.89
C ILE A 286 -29.43 -2.28 14.23
N ALA A 287 -28.99 -3.31 13.51
CA ALA A 287 -27.68 -3.93 13.72
C ALA A 287 -26.55 -2.95 13.41
N MET A 288 -26.65 -2.19 12.31
CA MET A 288 -25.71 -1.14 11.94
C MET A 288 -25.69 -0.04 13.01
N ASP A 289 -26.85 0.42 13.48
CA ASP A 289 -26.94 1.43 14.53
C ASP A 289 -26.28 0.97 15.84
N ARG A 290 -26.44 -0.31 16.21
CA ARG A 290 -25.74 -0.89 17.36
C ARG A 290 -24.23 -0.94 17.16
N VAL A 291 -23.77 -1.33 15.97
CA VAL A 291 -22.34 -1.39 15.65
C VAL A 291 -21.73 0.01 15.65
N PHE A 292 -22.40 0.97 15.04
CA PHE A 292 -21.93 2.36 14.98
C PHE A 292 -21.96 3.02 16.35
N SER A 293 -23.02 2.79 17.15
CA SER A 293 -23.06 3.27 18.54
C SER A 293 -21.93 2.67 19.38
N ALA A 294 -21.60 1.38 19.17
CA ALA A 294 -20.47 0.75 19.84
C ALA A 294 -19.11 1.30 19.35
N LEU A 295 -19.04 1.78 18.10
CA LEU A 295 -17.86 2.41 17.53
C LEU A 295 -17.65 3.84 18.08
N VAL A 296 -18.71 4.62 18.26
CA VAL A 296 -18.64 5.94 18.90
C VAL A 296 -18.20 5.82 20.35
N ASN A 297 -18.74 4.84 21.06
CA ASN A 297 -18.49 4.65 22.49
C ASN A 297 -17.22 3.85 22.78
N SER A 298 -16.45 3.42 21.76
CA SER A 298 -15.21 2.68 22.01
C SER A 298 -14.11 3.64 22.48
N VAL A 299 -13.83 3.60 23.78
CA VAL A 299 -12.76 4.38 24.41
C VAL A 299 -11.39 3.71 24.19
N THR A 300 -11.38 2.38 24.00
CA THR A 300 -10.14 1.60 23.85
C THR A 300 -9.97 1.09 22.43
N ASP A 301 -8.71 0.99 21.99
CA ASP A 301 -8.32 0.38 20.71
C ASP A 301 -8.86 -1.06 20.57
N LYS A 302 -8.96 -1.79 21.68
CA LYS A 302 -9.53 -3.15 21.70
C LYS A 302 -11.03 -3.15 21.38
N ASP A 303 -11.78 -2.21 21.93
CA ASP A 303 -13.22 -2.10 21.68
C ASP A 303 -13.48 -1.62 20.25
N LEU A 304 -12.67 -0.71 19.75
CA LEU A 304 -12.72 -0.24 18.36
C LEU A 304 -12.52 -1.40 17.37
N LYS A 305 -11.49 -2.23 17.59
CA LYS A 305 -11.23 -3.44 16.79
C LYS A 305 -12.39 -4.42 16.84
N ARG A 306 -12.98 -4.62 18.02
CA ARG A 306 -14.13 -5.51 18.19
C ARG A 306 -15.35 -4.98 17.42
N SER A 307 -15.60 -3.68 17.46
CA SER A 307 -16.67 -3.02 16.73
C SER A 307 -16.47 -3.10 15.21
N LEU A 308 -15.25 -2.89 14.69
CA LEU A 308 -14.92 -3.09 13.27
C LEU A 308 -15.14 -4.55 12.83
N LEU A 309 -14.74 -5.53 13.65
CA LEU A 309 -14.96 -6.94 13.35
C LEU A 309 -16.46 -7.27 13.30
N ASN A 310 -17.25 -6.71 14.22
CA ASN A 310 -18.70 -6.88 14.22
C ASN A 310 -19.36 -6.23 13.01
N MET A 311 -18.86 -5.07 12.56
CA MET A 311 -19.28 -4.43 11.32
C MET A 311 -19.02 -5.33 10.10
N SER A 312 -17.82 -5.92 10.02
CA SER A 312 -17.47 -6.87 8.96
C SER A 312 -18.37 -8.11 8.99
N LYS A 313 -18.71 -8.64 10.17
CA LYS A 313 -19.63 -9.76 10.31
C LYS A 313 -21.06 -9.40 9.88
N ALA A 314 -21.58 -8.26 10.33
CA ALA A 314 -22.89 -7.76 9.94
C ALA A 314 -22.97 -7.58 8.42
N TYR A 315 -21.95 -6.99 7.81
CA TYR A 315 -21.85 -6.89 6.35
C TYR A 315 -21.92 -8.26 5.65
N ASN A 316 -21.15 -9.25 6.12
CA ASN A 316 -21.17 -10.59 5.51
C ASN A 316 -22.52 -11.29 5.65
N MET A 317 -23.33 -10.97 6.66
CA MET A 317 -24.68 -11.53 6.78
C MET A 317 -25.63 -10.94 5.73
N VAL A 318 -25.50 -9.63 5.45
CA VAL A 318 -26.38 -8.91 4.53
C VAL A 318 -25.96 -9.13 3.08
N SER A 319 -24.67 -9.36 2.83
CA SER A 319 -24.12 -9.46 1.48
C SER A 319 -24.62 -10.68 0.69
N PHE A 320 -25.28 -11.67 1.30
CA PHE A 320 -25.80 -12.83 0.57
C PHE A 320 -26.98 -12.47 -0.35
N ASP A 321 -27.91 -11.64 0.12
CA ASP A 321 -29.14 -11.29 -0.61
C ASP A 321 -29.00 -10.04 -1.49
N MET A 322 -27.86 -9.35 -1.39
CA MET A 322 -27.61 -8.13 -2.14
C MET A 322 -27.33 -8.35 -3.62
N SER A 323 -27.80 -7.44 -4.47
CA SER A 323 -27.42 -7.45 -5.87
C SER A 323 -25.91 -7.20 -6.04
N PRO A 324 -25.30 -7.75 -7.10
CA PRO A 324 -23.92 -7.46 -7.51
C PRO A 324 -23.54 -5.96 -7.43
N TYR A 325 -24.43 -5.10 -7.92
CA TYR A 325 -24.21 -3.65 -7.95
C TYR A 325 -24.17 -3.04 -6.53
N GLU A 326 -25.10 -3.44 -5.67
CA GLU A 326 -25.15 -2.93 -4.30
C GLU A 326 -23.98 -3.42 -3.46
N LYS A 327 -23.52 -4.67 -3.64
CA LYS A 327 -22.29 -5.17 -2.97
C LYS A 327 -21.10 -4.28 -3.29
N LYS A 328 -20.92 -3.95 -4.58
CA LYS A 328 -19.87 -3.00 -5.02
C LYS A 328 -20.01 -1.64 -4.32
N LYS A 329 -21.23 -1.09 -4.26
CA LYS A 329 -21.49 0.20 -3.59
C LYS A 329 -21.21 0.15 -2.09
N CYS A 330 -21.57 -0.93 -1.41
CA CYS A 330 -21.21 -1.12 0.00
C CYS A 330 -19.70 -1.11 0.22
N TYR A 331 -18.93 -1.79 -0.64
CA TYR A 331 -17.48 -1.79 -0.54
C TYR A 331 -16.89 -0.40 -0.76
N GLU A 332 -17.39 0.35 -1.75
CA GLU A 332 -16.98 1.74 -1.99
C GLU A 332 -17.24 2.61 -0.74
N LEU A 333 -18.43 2.51 -0.14
CA LEU A 333 -18.77 3.24 1.09
C LEU A 333 -17.87 2.85 2.27
N TYR A 334 -17.58 1.57 2.44
CA TYR A 334 -16.71 1.07 3.50
C TYR A 334 -15.27 1.57 3.35
N ILE A 335 -14.73 1.57 2.14
CA ILE A 335 -13.39 2.11 1.85
C ILE A 335 -13.34 3.61 2.16
N LEU A 336 -14.34 4.37 1.71
CA LEU A 336 -14.43 5.81 1.99
C LEU A 336 -14.54 6.10 3.49
N PHE A 337 -15.29 5.28 4.23
CA PHE A 337 -15.38 5.38 5.68
C PHE A 337 -14.00 5.19 6.34
N ILE A 338 -13.24 4.17 5.96
CA ILE A 338 -11.90 3.95 6.51
C ILE A 338 -10.95 5.09 6.14
N GLN A 339 -11.00 5.57 4.89
CA GLN A 339 -10.14 6.67 4.44
C GLN A 339 -10.41 7.96 5.23
N LYS A 340 -11.68 8.32 5.42
CA LYS A 340 -12.08 9.51 6.18
C LYS A 340 -11.68 9.41 7.65
N ASN A 341 -11.77 8.21 8.22
CA ASN A 341 -11.55 7.99 9.64
C ASN A 341 -10.15 7.43 9.94
N ILE A 342 -9.22 7.48 8.98
CA ILE A 342 -7.92 6.83 9.09
C ILE A 342 -7.11 7.32 10.30
N GLN A 343 -7.26 8.61 10.63
CA GLN A 343 -6.58 9.26 11.76
C GLN A 343 -7.08 8.77 13.13
N HIS A 344 -8.26 8.16 13.19
CA HIS A 344 -8.78 7.53 14.42
C HIS A 344 -8.24 6.12 14.64
N PHE A 345 -7.62 5.52 13.61
CA PHE A 345 -7.11 4.15 13.66
C PHE A 345 -5.58 4.07 13.80
N VAL A 346 -4.88 5.22 13.74
CA VAL A 346 -3.44 5.38 13.95
C VAL A 346 -3.19 5.88 15.35
#